data_AF-A0A7J4N543-F1
#
_entry.id   AF-A0A7J4N543-F1
#
_cell.length_a   1.000
_cell.length_b   1.000
_cell.length_c   1.000
_cell.angle_alpha   90.00
_cell.angle_beta   90.00
_cell.angle_gamma   90.00
#
_symmetry.space_group_name_H-M   'P 1'
#
loop_
_entity.id
_entity.type
_entity.pdbx_description
1 polymer ?
#
loop_
_entity_poly.entity_id
_entity_poly.type
_entity_poly.pdbx_seq_one_letter_code
_entity_poly.pdbx_strand_id
1 'polypeptide(L)'
;MFVAFDDTDSLESMCTTFLATEMIKALGVYDLIGLPRLVRLNPAVPWKTRGNGALCVRFGVGRGEADMIGELDGVPIYSYKRMYEEADRDLVLEVAERVVGKWSRTSEDASPGLVVSERKPAPGLYWKAVREIVRKEDTLRELQRIGADVVGWEGGRGIIGASAAMAWRPRDSTYEIITYREKERWGTPRYLDDLSVKEMDL
;
A
#
# COMPACT_ATOMS: atom_id res chain seq x y z
N MET A 1 -8.11 -6.26 -9.05
CA MET A 1 -8.74 -5.33 -8.14
C MET A 1 -7.61 -4.52 -7.56
N PHE A 2 -7.59 -3.20 -7.76
CA PHE A 2 -6.63 -2.36 -7.07
C PHE A 2 -7.10 -2.15 -5.64
N VAL A 3 -6.21 -2.38 -4.69
CA VAL A 3 -6.40 -2.15 -3.26
C VAL A 3 -5.33 -1.18 -2.84
N ALA A 4 -5.73 0.02 -2.40
CA ALA A 4 -4.81 1.04 -1.97
C ALA A 4 -5.15 1.51 -0.55
N PHE A 5 -4.11 1.76 0.24
CA PHE A 5 -4.28 2.19 1.62
C PHE A 5 -3.12 3.06 2.08
N ASP A 6 -3.39 3.90 3.07
CA ASP A 6 -2.44 4.85 3.63
C ASP A 6 -2.84 5.23 5.07
N ASP A 7 -1.92 5.86 5.79
CA ASP A 7 -2.12 6.45 7.12
C ASP A 7 -2.58 5.42 8.17
N THR A 8 -1.94 4.24 8.15
CA THR A 8 -2.27 3.09 9.03
C THR A 8 -1.31 2.93 10.20
N ASP A 9 -0.13 3.54 10.10
CA ASP A 9 0.93 3.55 11.10
C ASP A 9 0.87 4.77 12.03
N SER A 10 1.58 4.68 13.15
CA SER A 10 1.80 5.80 14.07
C SER A 10 3.29 6.11 14.21
N LEU A 11 3.63 7.14 14.96
CA LEU A 11 5.03 7.44 15.30
C LEU A 11 5.65 6.40 16.27
N GLU A 12 4.82 5.65 16.98
CA GLU A 12 5.22 4.73 18.04
C GLU A 12 5.23 3.26 17.58
N SER A 13 4.40 2.91 16.59
CA SER A 13 4.25 1.52 16.17
C SER A 13 3.71 1.37 14.73
N MET A 14 3.86 0.15 14.19
CA MET A 14 3.46 -0.25 12.84
C MET A 14 4.20 0.45 11.70
N CYS A 15 3.97 -0.05 10.48
CA CYS A 15 4.38 0.59 9.24
C CYS A 15 3.33 0.25 8.18
N THR A 16 2.94 1.24 7.37
CA THR A 16 2.01 1.02 6.25
C THR A 16 2.53 -0.06 5.30
N THR A 17 3.85 -0.20 5.10
CA THR A 17 4.42 -1.28 4.26
C THR A 17 4.25 -2.69 4.84
N PHE A 18 4.28 -2.83 6.17
CA PHE A 18 3.99 -4.13 6.80
C PHE A 18 2.54 -4.55 6.56
N LEU A 19 1.61 -3.60 6.52
CA LEU A 19 0.21 -3.91 6.22
C LEU A 19 0.02 -4.51 4.82
N ALA A 20 0.88 -4.18 3.85
CA ALA A 20 0.84 -4.83 2.53
C ALA A 20 1.14 -6.33 2.62
N THR A 21 2.04 -6.78 3.51
CA THR A 21 2.33 -8.20 3.64
C THR A 21 1.12 -8.95 4.20
N GLU A 22 0.46 -8.37 5.20
CA GLU A 22 -0.75 -8.91 5.79
C GLU A 22 -1.94 -8.92 4.80
N MET A 23 -2.02 -7.90 3.93
CA MET A 23 -3.00 -7.87 2.84
C MET A 23 -2.75 -8.98 1.82
N ILE A 24 -1.49 -9.17 1.40
CA ILE A 24 -1.09 -10.22 0.45
C ILE A 24 -1.43 -11.60 1.00
N LYS A 25 -1.12 -11.86 2.29
CA LYS A 25 -1.47 -13.12 2.96
C LYS A 25 -2.99 -13.33 3.01
N ALA A 26 -3.73 -12.30 3.41
CA ALA A 26 -5.18 -12.41 3.59
C ALA A 26 -5.94 -12.61 2.26
N LEU A 27 -5.42 -12.06 1.16
CA LEU A 27 -5.95 -12.22 -0.19
C LEU A 27 -5.20 -13.28 -1.00
N GLY A 28 -4.52 -14.23 -0.35
CA GLY A 28 -3.72 -15.27 -1.00
C GLY A 28 -4.50 -16.27 -1.88
N VAL A 29 -5.83 -16.15 -1.93
CA VAL A 29 -6.67 -16.83 -2.94
C VAL A 29 -6.53 -16.22 -4.34
N TYR A 30 -5.96 -15.01 -4.44
CA TYR A 30 -5.69 -14.31 -5.68
C TYR A 30 -4.18 -14.14 -5.90
N ASP A 31 -3.81 -14.02 -7.17
CA ASP A 31 -2.46 -13.68 -7.60
C ASP A 31 -2.22 -12.17 -7.52
N LEU A 32 -0.95 -11.80 -7.32
CA LEU A 32 -0.49 -10.44 -7.52
C LEU A 32 -0.30 -10.14 -9.00
N ILE A 33 -0.83 -9.00 -9.44
CA ILE A 33 -0.75 -8.54 -10.81
C ILE A 33 0.18 -7.32 -10.90
N GLY A 34 1.43 -7.59 -11.24
CA GLY A 34 2.55 -6.67 -11.10
C GLY A 34 2.96 -6.49 -9.64
N LEU A 35 4.02 -5.70 -9.45
CA LEU A 35 4.56 -5.45 -8.12
C LEU A 35 3.63 -4.57 -7.26
N PRO A 36 3.56 -4.83 -5.95
CA PRO A 36 3.09 -3.86 -4.96
C PRO A 36 3.84 -2.53 -5.13
N ARG A 37 3.13 -1.41 -4.95
CA ARG A 37 3.68 -0.07 -5.21
C ARG A 37 3.70 0.75 -3.95
N LEU A 38 4.88 1.18 -3.53
CA LEU A 38 5.09 2.22 -2.52
C LEU A 38 5.21 3.57 -3.23
N VAL A 39 4.27 4.48 -2.94
CA VAL A 39 4.18 5.78 -3.60
C VAL A 39 4.37 6.88 -2.58
N ARG A 40 5.48 7.61 -2.71
CA ARG A 40 5.77 8.80 -1.89
C ARG A 40 4.96 10.00 -2.37
N LEU A 41 4.42 10.75 -1.42
CA LEU A 41 3.62 11.96 -1.64
C LEU A 41 4.41 13.20 -1.22
N ASN A 42 3.75 14.36 -1.13
CA ASN A 42 4.41 15.64 -0.87
C ASN A 42 5.14 15.63 0.50
N PRO A 43 6.48 15.71 0.54
CA PRO A 43 7.23 15.61 1.80
C PRO A 43 7.03 16.82 2.72
N ALA A 44 6.49 17.93 2.22
CA ALA A 44 6.28 19.17 2.97
C ALA A 44 4.94 19.23 3.71
N VAL A 45 4.08 18.21 3.59
CA VAL A 45 2.77 18.19 4.26
C VAL A 45 2.96 18.09 5.78
N PRO A 46 2.31 18.95 6.58
CA PRO A 46 2.50 18.99 8.04
C PRO A 46 1.89 17.78 8.75
N TRP A 47 0.93 17.11 8.11
CA TRP A 47 0.16 15.99 8.64
C TRP A 47 0.74 14.61 8.31
N LYS A 48 2.02 14.53 7.95
CA LYS A 48 2.68 13.29 7.55
C LYS A 48 3.14 12.45 8.74
N THR A 49 3.01 11.12 8.63
CA THR A 49 3.88 10.19 9.38
C THR A 49 5.30 10.21 8.78
N ARG A 50 6.26 9.48 9.36
CA ARG A 50 7.62 9.44 8.80
C ARG A 50 7.59 8.85 7.38
N GLY A 51 7.91 9.68 6.39
CA GLY A 51 8.10 9.26 5.00
C GLY A 51 6.91 9.46 4.05
N ASN A 52 5.74 9.91 4.51
CA ASN A 52 4.54 10.23 3.68
C ASN A 52 4.35 9.31 2.45
N GLY A 53 4.12 8.02 2.70
CA GLY A 53 4.08 7.00 1.66
C GLY A 53 2.82 6.14 1.75
N ALA A 54 2.11 6.02 0.63
CA ALA A 54 0.91 5.22 0.48
C ALA A 54 1.18 3.97 -0.38
N LEU A 55 0.34 2.94 -0.25
CA LEU A 55 0.51 1.69 -0.97
C LEU A 55 -0.62 1.42 -1.94
N CYS A 56 -0.30 0.73 -3.03
CA CYS A 56 -1.27 0.15 -3.94
C CYS A 56 -0.83 -1.23 -4.40
N VAL A 57 -1.70 -2.22 -4.21
CA VAL A 57 -1.51 -3.62 -4.62
C VAL A 57 -2.63 -3.98 -5.60
N ARG A 58 -2.36 -4.87 -6.56
CA ARG A 58 -3.36 -5.34 -7.51
C ARG A 58 -3.50 -6.86 -7.43
N PHE A 59 -4.71 -7.32 -7.17
CA PHE A 59 -5.06 -8.74 -7.10
C PHE A 59 -5.86 -9.19 -8.33
N GLY A 60 -5.84 -10.47 -8.67
CA GLY A 60 -6.66 -11.09 -9.72
C GLY A 60 -6.21 -12.52 -9.98
N VAL A 61 -6.62 -13.09 -11.11
CA VAL A 61 -6.09 -14.38 -11.58
C VAL A 61 -5.00 -14.11 -12.61
N GLY A 62 -3.78 -14.58 -12.35
CA GLY A 62 -2.60 -14.37 -13.18
C GLY A 62 -2.65 -15.13 -14.49
N ARG A 63 -1.92 -14.64 -15.51
CA ARG A 63 -1.76 -15.31 -16.80
C ARG A 63 -0.32 -15.29 -17.31
N GLY A 64 0.19 -16.47 -17.63
CA GLY A 64 1.53 -16.67 -18.20
C GLY A 64 2.57 -16.95 -17.13
N GLU A 65 3.81 -16.57 -17.39
CA GLU A 65 4.91 -16.74 -16.43
C GLU A 65 4.78 -15.80 -15.24
N ALA A 66 5.09 -16.32 -14.06
CA ALA A 66 5.15 -15.58 -12.81
C ALA A 66 6.62 -15.33 -12.42
N ASP A 67 6.90 -14.13 -11.93
CA ASP A 67 8.20 -13.76 -11.37
C ASP A 67 8.12 -13.86 -9.84
N MET A 68 9.12 -14.44 -9.17
CA MET A 68 9.23 -14.40 -7.71
C MET A 68 9.62 -12.97 -7.28
N ILE A 69 8.88 -12.39 -6.35
CA ILE A 69 9.05 -10.98 -5.94
C ILE A 69 9.48 -10.81 -4.48
N GLY A 70 9.51 -11.91 -3.72
CA GLY A 70 9.89 -11.92 -2.33
C GLY A 70 9.43 -13.19 -1.63
N GLU A 71 9.51 -13.17 -0.31
CA GLU A 71 9.12 -14.26 0.57
C GLU A 71 8.42 -13.67 1.80
N LEU A 72 7.34 -14.31 2.26
CA LEU A 72 6.63 -13.97 3.48
C LEU A 72 6.48 -15.23 4.33
N ASP A 73 6.99 -15.21 5.56
CA ASP A 73 6.93 -16.33 6.52
C ASP A 73 7.44 -17.67 5.93
N GLY A 74 8.53 -17.64 5.14
CA GLY A 74 9.06 -18.83 4.46
C GLY A 74 8.33 -19.22 3.17
N VAL A 75 7.27 -18.50 2.79
CA VAL A 75 6.47 -18.77 1.60
C VAL A 75 6.87 -17.83 0.47
N PRO A 76 7.34 -18.35 -0.68
CA PRO A 76 7.69 -17.51 -1.83
C PRO A 76 6.44 -16.82 -2.40
N ILE A 77 6.57 -15.53 -2.69
CA ILE A 77 5.50 -14.71 -3.27
C ILE A 77 5.84 -14.43 -4.73
N TYR A 78 4.86 -14.65 -5.60
CA TYR A 78 4.99 -14.45 -7.05
C TYR A 78 4.07 -13.34 -7.53
N SER A 79 4.43 -12.73 -8.65
CA SER A 79 3.55 -11.80 -9.37
C SER A 79 3.49 -12.13 -10.86
N TYR A 80 2.35 -11.85 -11.47
CA TYR A 80 2.12 -12.04 -12.89
C TYR A 80 2.05 -10.70 -13.60
N LYS A 81 2.62 -10.64 -14.80
CA LYS A 81 2.58 -9.43 -15.65
C LYS A 81 1.21 -9.19 -16.28
N ARG A 82 0.41 -10.25 -16.45
CA ARG A 82 -0.91 -10.21 -17.09
C ARG A 82 -1.95 -10.86 -16.18
N MET A 83 -3.17 -10.39 -16.33
CA MET A 83 -4.36 -10.88 -15.62
C MET A 83 -5.27 -11.58 -16.64
N TYR A 84 -5.81 -12.72 -16.25
CA TYR A 84 -6.87 -13.44 -16.98
C TYR A 84 -8.26 -13.00 -16.51
N GLU A 85 -8.44 -12.92 -15.20
CA GLU A 85 -9.73 -12.63 -14.56
C GLU A 85 -9.54 -11.66 -13.41
N GLU A 86 -10.55 -10.82 -13.21
CA GLU A 86 -10.54 -9.82 -12.15
C GLU A 86 -10.89 -10.48 -10.79
N ALA A 87 -10.29 -10.00 -9.70
CA ALA A 87 -10.64 -10.50 -8.38
C ALA A 87 -12.08 -10.07 -7.99
N ASP A 88 -12.77 -10.91 -7.21
CA ASP A 88 -14.11 -10.61 -6.72
C ASP A 88 -14.07 -9.36 -5.84
N ARG A 89 -14.91 -8.39 -6.18
CA ARG A 89 -14.89 -7.06 -5.58
C ARG A 89 -15.33 -7.07 -4.13
N ASP A 90 -16.40 -7.78 -3.82
CA ASP A 90 -17.01 -7.79 -2.50
C ASP A 90 -16.11 -8.54 -1.50
N LEU A 91 -15.57 -9.70 -1.91
CA LEU A 91 -14.60 -10.44 -1.13
C LEU A 91 -13.34 -9.61 -0.85
N VAL A 92 -12.79 -8.95 -1.88
CA VAL A 92 -11.60 -8.11 -1.71
C VAL A 92 -11.87 -6.96 -0.74
N LEU A 93 -13.03 -6.30 -0.86
CA LEU A 93 -13.40 -5.20 0.03
C LEU A 93 -13.53 -5.68 1.48
N GLU A 94 -14.28 -6.76 1.72
CA GLU A 94 -14.50 -7.32 3.06
C GLU A 94 -13.17 -7.70 3.73
N VAL A 95 -12.32 -8.43 3.02
CA VAL A 95 -11.03 -8.87 3.54
C VAL A 95 -10.12 -7.66 3.79
N ALA A 96 -10.07 -6.71 2.86
CA ALA A 96 -9.21 -5.53 2.99
C ALA A 96 -9.64 -4.65 4.16
N GLU A 97 -10.95 -4.42 4.35
CA GLU A 97 -11.49 -3.68 5.47
C GLU A 97 -11.10 -4.33 6.81
N ARG A 98 -11.25 -5.65 6.92
CA ARG A 98 -10.86 -6.40 8.12
C ARG A 98 -9.36 -6.29 8.41
N VAL A 99 -8.52 -6.38 7.39
CA VAL A 99 -7.05 -6.28 7.53
C VAL A 99 -6.64 -4.87 7.98
N VAL A 100 -7.14 -3.83 7.29
CA VAL A 100 -6.85 -2.44 7.65
C VAL A 100 -7.37 -2.14 9.06
N GLY A 101 -8.61 -2.48 9.37
CA GLY A 101 -9.20 -2.24 10.68
C GLY A 101 -8.46 -2.94 11.83
N LYS A 102 -7.95 -4.17 11.61
CA LYS A 102 -7.20 -4.93 12.62
C LYS A 102 -5.84 -4.31 12.94
N TRP A 103 -5.14 -3.80 11.93
CA TRP A 103 -3.73 -3.43 12.05
C TRP A 103 -3.49 -1.92 12.19
N SER A 104 -4.48 -1.10 11.84
CA SER A 104 -4.38 0.35 11.92
C SER A 104 -4.29 0.84 13.36
N ARG A 105 -3.50 1.89 13.57
CA ARG A 105 -3.28 2.51 14.89
C ARG A 105 -4.19 3.71 15.10
N THR A 106 -5.50 3.53 14.96
CA THR A 106 -6.49 4.61 15.13
C THR A 106 -6.50 5.18 16.55
N SER A 107 -6.12 4.38 17.55
CA SER A 107 -5.91 4.84 18.94
C SER A 107 -4.66 5.70 19.12
N GLU A 108 -3.79 5.81 18.11
CA GLU A 108 -2.52 6.54 18.10
C GLU A 108 -2.51 7.58 16.96
N ASP A 109 -3.64 8.27 16.75
CA ASP A 109 -3.85 9.36 15.79
C ASP A 109 -3.77 8.99 14.29
N ALA A 110 -3.66 7.71 13.94
CA ALA A 110 -3.73 7.28 12.55
C ALA A 110 -5.13 7.57 11.98
N SER A 111 -5.20 8.07 10.74
CA SER A 111 -6.47 8.33 10.03
C SER A 111 -6.56 7.50 8.74
N PRO A 112 -6.64 6.15 8.84
CA PRO A 112 -6.57 5.24 7.72
C PRO A 112 -7.56 5.55 6.60
N GLY A 113 -7.12 5.33 5.37
CA GLY A 113 -8.00 5.26 4.22
C GLY A 113 -7.75 4.00 3.41
N LEU A 114 -8.83 3.38 2.94
CA LEU A 114 -8.83 2.24 2.04
C LEU A 114 -9.63 2.61 0.80
N VAL A 115 -9.07 2.30 -0.37
CA VAL A 115 -9.73 2.46 -1.67
C VAL A 115 -9.62 1.17 -2.44
N VAL A 116 -10.75 0.63 -2.89
CA VAL A 116 -10.84 -0.57 -3.72
C VAL A 116 -11.50 -0.23 -5.05
N SER A 117 -10.86 -0.58 -6.17
CA SER A 117 -11.43 -0.32 -7.49
C SER A 117 -10.81 -1.17 -8.59
N GLU A 118 -11.59 -1.48 -9.62
CA GLU A 118 -11.08 -2.02 -10.90
C GLU A 118 -10.37 -0.95 -11.73
N ARG A 119 -10.78 0.31 -11.59
CA ARG A 119 -10.29 1.43 -12.38
C ARG A 119 -9.41 2.31 -11.52
N LYS A 120 -8.33 2.81 -12.09
CA LYS A 120 -7.46 3.76 -11.40
C LYS A 120 -8.01 5.19 -11.58
N PRO A 121 -7.88 6.07 -10.57
CA PRO A 121 -8.14 7.49 -10.73
C PRO A 121 -7.27 8.12 -11.83
N ALA A 122 -7.67 9.33 -12.25
CA ALA A 122 -6.91 10.14 -13.18
C ALA A 122 -5.49 10.40 -12.64
N PRO A 123 -4.44 10.31 -13.49
CA PRO A 123 -3.06 10.48 -13.06
C PRO A 123 -2.76 11.87 -12.48
N GLY A 124 -3.58 12.88 -12.82
CA GLY A 124 -3.49 14.21 -12.23
C GLY A 124 -3.68 14.23 -10.72
N LEU A 125 -4.43 13.28 -10.15
CA LEU A 125 -4.63 13.18 -8.70
C LEU A 125 -3.31 12.92 -7.96
N TYR A 126 -2.46 12.02 -8.48
CA TYR A 126 -1.12 11.80 -7.94
C TYR A 126 -0.27 13.08 -8.01
N TRP A 127 -0.25 13.73 -9.18
CA TRP A 127 0.58 14.92 -9.38
C TRP A 127 0.15 16.09 -8.49
N LYS A 128 -1.15 16.23 -8.21
CA LYS A 128 -1.65 17.19 -7.23
C LYS A 128 -1.19 16.81 -5.82
N ALA A 129 -1.36 15.55 -5.42
CA ALA A 129 -1.00 15.06 -4.08
C ALA A 129 0.51 15.14 -3.76
N VAL A 130 1.38 15.03 -4.76
CA VAL A 130 2.83 15.16 -4.57
C VAL A 130 3.34 16.60 -4.62
N ARG A 131 2.56 17.55 -5.16
CA ARG A 131 2.99 18.96 -5.35
C ARG A 131 2.25 19.96 -4.46
N GLU A 132 1.05 19.62 -4.00
CA GLU A 132 0.11 20.56 -3.38
C GLU A 132 -0.62 19.91 -2.20
N ILE A 133 -1.40 20.72 -1.46
CA ILE A 133 -2.36 20.22 -0.47
C ILE A 133 -3.67 19.90 -1.18
N VAL A 134 -4.09 18.63 -1.10
CA VAL A 134 -5.32 18.14 -1.75
C VAL A 134 -6.49 18.18 -0.76
N ARG A 135 -7.64 18.65 -1.23
CA ARG A 135 -8.90 18.60 -0.49
C ARG A 135 -9.51 17.22 -0.60
N LYS A 136 -9.99 16.66 0.52
CA LYS A 136 -10.58 15.32 0.55
C LYS A 136 -11.79 15.20 -0.37
N GLU A 137 -12.59 16.26 -0.49
CA GLU A 137 -13.81 16.29 -1.30
C GLU A 137 -13.50 16.14 -2.79
N ASP A 138 -12.40 16.74 -3.28
CA ASP A 138 -11.96 16.58 -4.67
C ASP A 138 -11.60 15.12 -4.97
N THR A 139 -10.92 14.47 -4.02
CA THR A 139 -10.58 13.04 -4.11
C THR A 139 -11.84 12.17 -4.11
N LEU A 140 -12.79 12.42 -3.20
CA LEU A 140 -14.02 11.64 -3.11
C LEU A 140 -14.87 11.74 -4.39
N ARG A 141 -14.96 12.93 -5.02
CA ARG A 141 -15.64 13.09 -6.31
C ARG A 141 -15.00 12.24 -7.41
N GLU A 142 -13.67 12.21 -7.46
CA GLU A 142 -12.94 11.39 -8.42
C GLU A 142 -13.16 9.88 -8.18
N LEU A 143 -13.15 9.44 -6.92
CA LEU A 143 -13.43 8.05 -6.54
C LEU A 143 -14.87 7.63 -6.89
N GLN A 144 -15.84 8.50 -6.63
CA GLN A 144 -17.22 8.29 -7.03
C GLN A 144 -17.36 8.17 -8.56
N ARG A 145 -16.66 9.03 -9.33
CA ARG A 145 -16.67 9.02 -10.80
C ARG A 145 -16.20 7.69 -11.38
N ILE A 146 -15.22 7.04 -10.73
CA ILE A 146 -14.70 5.73 -11.16
C ILE A 146 -15.45 4.55 -10.54
N GLY A 147 -16.41 4.81 -9.65
CA GLY A 147 -17.17 3.79 -8.93
C GLY A 147 -16.28 2.96 -7.99
N ALA A 148 -15.35 3.59 -7.27
CA ALA A 148 -14.51 2.95 -6.28
C ALA A 148 -15.23 2.81 -4.93
N ASP A 149 -14.91 1.75 -4.18
CA ASP A 149 -15.29 1.63 -2.77
C ASP A 149 -14.28 2.35 -1.91
N VAL A 150 -14.78 3.01 -0.87
CA VAL A 150 -13.99 3.88 -0.01
C VAL A 150 -14.36 3.63 1.44
N VAL A 151 -13.38 3.26 2.24
CA VAL A 151 -13.52 3.11 3.70
C VAL A 151 -12.51 4.03 4.38
N GLY A 152 -12.93 4.73 5.42
CA GLY A 152 -12.08 5.64 6.16
C GLY A 152 -12.34 5.58 7.66
N TRP A 153 -11.28 5.66 8.45
CA TRP A 153 -11.30 5.64 9.91
C TRP A 153 -10.79 6.98 10.46
N GLU A 154 -11.30 7.42 11.61
CA GLU A 154 -10.85 8.66 12.29
C GLU A 154 -10.70 9.86 11.34
N GLY A 155 -11.74 10.13 10.55
CA GLY A 155 -11.73 11.22 9.55
C GLY A 155 -11.15 10.85 8.19
N GLY A 156 -10.58 9.66 8.01
CA GLY A 156 -10.21 9.06 6.72
C GLY A 156 -9.29 9.90 5.84
N ARG A 157 -8.26 10.52 6.43
CA ARG A 157 -7.29 11.36 5.71
C ARG A 157 -6.47 10.53 4.71
N GLY A 158 -6.13 9.29 5.08
CA GLY A 158 -5.41 8.34 4.23
C GLY A 158 -6.08 8.05 2.89
N ILE A 159 -7.37 8.39 2.70
CA ILE A 159 -8.06 8.25 1.41
C ILE A 159 -7.33 9.05 0.32
N ILE A 160 -6.77 10.22 0.65
CA ILE A 160 -6.01 11.05 -0.30
C ILE A 160 -4.79 10.29 -0.79
N GLY A 161 -3.99 9.73 0.12
CA GLY A 161 -2.77 9.06 -0.23
C GLY A 161 -3.00 7.70 -0.90
N ALA A 162 -3.95 6.90 -0.42
CA ALA A 162 -4.40 5.68 -1.08
C ALA A 162 -4.82 5.94 -2.53
N SER A 163 -5.63 6.99 -2.74
CA SER A 163 -6.06 7.37 -4.10
C SER A 163 -4.90 7.85 -4.96
N ALA A 164 -3.96 8.61 -4.40
CA ALA A 164 -2.77 9.06 -5.12
C ALA A 164 -1.85 7.89 -5.50
N ALA A 165 -1.65 6.91 -4.61
CA ALA A 165 -0.92 5.68 -4.92
C ALA A 165 -1.59 4.89 -6.05
N MET A 166 -2.92 4.75 -6.00
CA MET A 166 -3.69 4.12 -7.07
C MET A 166 -3.65 4.93 -8.37
N ALA A 167 -3.60 6.26 -8.30
CA ALA A 167 -3.54 7.14 -9.47
C ALA A 167 -2.17 7.10 -10.17
N TRP A 168 -1.09 6.78 -9.45
CA TRP A 168 0.27 6.89 -9.97
C TRP A 168 0.50 6.08 -11.25
N ARG A 169 1.12 6.73 -12.24
CA ARG A 169 1.57 6.14 -13.50
C ARG A 169 3.06 6.44 -13.64
N PRO A 170 3.95 5.52 -13.21
CA PRO A 170 5.38 5.76 -13.30
C PRO A 170 5.79 5.97 -14.75
N ARG A 171 6.56 7.04 -14.99
CA ARG A 171 7.47 7.12 -16.15
C ARG A 171 8.87 6.66 -15.77
N ASP A 172 9.20 6.81 -14.49
CA ASP A 172 10.43 6.37 -13.84
C ASP A 172 10.07 5.84 -12.45
N SER A 173 10.82 4.84 -11.98
CA SER A 173 10.60 4.15 -10.71
C SER A 173 11.85 3.38 -10.29
N THR A 174 12.11 3.33 -8.99
CA THR A 174 13.11 2.46 -8.38
C THR A 174 12.46 1.24 -7.73
N TYR A 175 13.26 0.23 -7.42
CA TYR A 175 12.85 -0.91 -6.61
C TYR A 175 13.35 -0.73 -5.17
N GLU A 176 12.56 -1.17 -4.20
CA GLU A 176 12.91 -1.15 -2.78
C GLU A 176 12.61 -2.54 -2.20
N ILE A 177 13.66 -3.24 -1.74
CA ILE A 177 13.51 -4.50 -1.01
C ILE A 177 13.33 -4.16 0.47
N ILE A 178 12.21 -4.58 1.05
CA ILE A 178 11.88 -4.33 2.46
C ILE A 178 11.88 -5.65 3.21
N THR A 179 12.78 -5.78 4.19
CA THR A 179 12.83 -6.92 5.10
C THR A 179 12.19 -6.56 6.45
N TYR A 180 11.36 -7.46 6.96
CA TYR A 180 10.67 -7.27 8.24
C TYR A 180 11.31 -8.12 9.32
N ARG A 181 11.33 -7.58 10.54
CA ARG A 181 11.80 -8.32 11.72
C ARG A 181 10.71 -9.26 12.22
N GLU A 182 11.13 -10.40 12.74
CA GLU A 182 10.30 -11.27 13.58
C GLU A 182 9.61 -10.45 14.68
N LYS A 183 8.35 -10.79 14.97
CA LYS A 183 7.48 -10.03 15.88
C LYS A 183 8.06 -9.96 17.30
N GLU A 184 8.69 -11.04 17.74
CA GLU A 184 9.35 -11.19 19.04
C GLU A 184 10.51 -10.21 19.22
N ARG A 185 11.04 -9.66 18.11
CA ARG A 185 12.15 -8.71 18.12
C ARG A 185 11.71 -7.26 18.02
N TRP A 186 10.42 -6.97 17.85
CA TRP A 186 9.94 -5.59 17.74
C TRP A 186 10.25 -4.79 19.01
N GLY A 187 10.67 -3.53 18.85
CA GLY A 187 11.09 -2.66 19.96
C GLY A 187 12.51 -2.93 20.50
N THR A 188 13.12 -4.08 20.20
CA THR A 188 14.51 -4.37 20.61
C THR A 188 15.53 -3.68 19.68
N PRO A 189 16.78 -3.43 20.13
CA PRO A 189 17.83 -2.89 19.26
C PRO A 189 18.00 -3.71 17.97
N ARG A 190 18.30 -3.02 16.85
CA ARG A 190 18.63 -3.69 15.59
C ARG A 190 20.06 -4.21 15.68
N TYR A 191 20.27 -5.42 15.18
CA TYR A 191 21.59 -5.98 14.97
C TYR A 191 21.84 -6.02 13.45
N LEU A 192 22.88 -5.32 13.01
CA LEU A 192 23.34 -5.28 11.63
C LEU A 192 24.83 -5.57 11.65
N ASP A 193 25.30 -6.34 10.67
CA ASP A 193 26.73 -6.51 10.43
C ASP A 193 27.22 -5.33 9.58
N ASP A 194 27.92 -4.39 10.20
CA ASP A 194 28.45 -3.20 9.55
C ASP A 194 29.39 -3.53 8.38
N LEU A 195 30.09 -4.66 8.40
CA LEU A 195 30.95 -5.08 7.30
C LEU A 195 30.12 -5.54 6.12
N SER A 196 29.11 -6.38 6.35
CA SER A 196 28.18 -6.84 5.32
C SER A 196 27.46 -5.68 4.63
N VAL A 197 27.05 -4.66 5.37
CA VAL A 197 26.38 -3.47 4.80
C VAL A 197 27.33 -2.69 3.89
N LYS A 198 28.61 -2.54 4.27
CA LYS A 198 29.61 -1.85 3.45
C LYS A 198 29.95 -2.63 2.19
N GLU A 199 30.06 -3.96 2.29
CA GLU A 199 30.33 -4.81 1.13
C GLU A 199 29.21 -4.77 0.09
N MET A 200 27.95 -4.60 0.52
CA MET A 200 26.80 -4.45 -0.38
C MET A 200 26.84 -3.13 -1.18
N ASP A 201 27.48 -2.09 -0.67
CA ASP A 201 27.51 -0.74 -1.29
C ASP A 201 28.71 -0.53 -2.23
N LEU A 202 29.70 -1.45 -2.22
CA LEU A 202 30.91 -1.43 -3.05
C LEU A 202 30.70 -2.11 -4.41
#